data_AF-A0A925BPF1-F1
#
_entry.id   AF-A0A925BPF1-F1
#
_cell.length_a   1.000
_cell.length_b   1.000
_cell.length_c   1.000
_cell.angle_alpha   90.00
_cell.angle_beta   90.00
_cell.angle_gamma   90.00
#
_symmetry.space_group_name_H-M   'P 1'
#
loop_
_entity.id
_entity.type
_entity.pdbx_description
1 polymer ?
#
loop_
_entity_poly.entity_id
_entity_poly.type
_entity_poly.pdbx_seq_one_letter_code
_entity_poly.pdbx_strand_id
1 'polypeptide(L)'
;MPNKFLLALACLFYPLPLSLAADDPSATAQTLVVAHRGLLKHSPENTLSNFRACLELRIGFEVDVRRSKDGHLVCVHDDTVDRTTNGRGAVSALTLDELKRLDAGVWFHEKFQGERIPTFDEVLAVIDQHGRDPVLIAIDLKASDIEADCVKAAKAKGVLGKLLFIGNTIDNHQVRRKLKETDASARVARLSQNLSLALGNKDLDWAYLRFVPTRDEVAQIHKAGKRVFIAGPTVVGIERANWQAAMFAGVDGILTDHPLELADDIRAGAKSVLSPATRANLEFDEIARRYIRDVPQWSPIGATTLGDHLYDHELDYIDEAMRKRERAFHESYLTKLKAIDRQQLSRDNQVDYQLLTQQLKGDLWRIDELQDWAWNPVLYTQLTGNAIYGLMARDFAPVETRLMNVAERLEKLPRFLAEVRETLDPKRVPPIHAETAIKQNRGVLSIIDNMVRPQMSKLSEANQRSLQRLIPRAAEAVEEHQQWLEKELLPNAKGNFRIGAKLFDAKLAYSLGSGLSRPDIRDRAEFELRRVRAEMYSIARGVMLKADPKRANEAPEKPSPEQQQAVITAALEKAYAEIPDRDGIVDFAKKSLEMTTEFVRKRDLVT
;
A
#
# COMPACT_ATOMS: atom_id res chain seq x y z
N MET A 1 -44.93 8.97 44.52
CA MET A 1 -45.07 8.63 43.08
C MET A 1 -43.92 9.29 42.35
N PRO A 2 -42.99 8.49 41.79
CA PRO A 2 -43.06 8.17 40.36
C PRO A 2 -42.82 6.67 40.04
N ASN A 3 -43.50 6.19 38.99
CA ASN A 3 -43.37 4.87 38.35
C ASN A 3 -41.99 4.76 37.65
N LYS A 4 -41.14 3.73 37.77
CA LYS A 4 -41.27 2.28 37.40
C LYS A 4 -41.70 2.12 35.94
N PHE A 5 -41.09 1.36 35.01
CA PHE A 5 -40.30 0.11 34.97
C PHE A 5 -39.77 0.02 33.50
N LEU A 6 -38.65 -0.60 33.13
CA LEU A 6 -38.42 -2.04 32.84
C LEU A 6 -37.11 -2.07 31.99
N LEU A 7 -36.04 -2.78 32.34
CA LEU A 7 -35.88 -4.21 32.08
C LEU A 7 -34.66 -4.75 32.87
N ALA A 8 -34.91 -5.62 33.83
CA ALA A 8 -33.95 -6.57 34.38
C ALA A 8 -34.73 -7.83 34.82
N LEU A 9 -34.08 -8.98 34.62
CA LEU A 9 -34.48 -10.37 34.91
C LEU A 9 -35.42 -11.08 33.92
N ALA A 10 -34.83 -12.01 33.17
CA ALA A 10 -35.20 -13.43 33.26
C ALA A 10 -34.11 -14.31 32.61
N CYS A 11 -33.23 -14.86 33.44
CA CYS A 11 -32.48 -16.08 33.18
C CYS A 11 -33.26 -17.29 33.75
N LEU A 12 -33.02 -18.49 33.17
CA LEU A 12 -33.47 -19.85 33.54
C LEU A 12 -34.88 -20.23 33.02
N PHE A 13 -35.14 -21.30 32.26
CA PHE A 13 -34.55 -22.66 32.11
C PHE A 13 -34.70 -23.13 30.63
N TYR A 14 -33.76 -23.87 30.00
CA TYR A 14 -33.67 -25.35 29.94
C TYR A 14 -32.53 -25.78 28.94
N PRO A 15 -32.10 -27.06 28.92
CA PRO A 15 -31.07 -27.70 29.74
C PRO A 15 -29.64 -27.66 29.15
N LEU A 16 -28.62 -27.78 30.01
CA LEU A 16 -27.23 -28.06 29.60
C LEU A 16 -27.11 -29.50 29.05
N PRO A 17 -26.47 -29.71 27.88
CA PRO A 17 -25.62 -30.87 27.71
C PRO A 17 -24.29 -30.62 28.43
N LEU A 18 -23.93 -31.58 29.29
CA LEU A 18 -22.62 -31.71 29.90
C LEU A 18 -21.52 -31.81 28.82
N SER A 19 -20.42 -31.10 29.05
CA SER A 19 -19.07 -31.38 28.53
C SER A 19 -18.82 -31.23 27.02
N LEU A 20 -18.30 -30.06 26.65
CA LEU A 20 -17.05 -29.98 25.88
C LEU A 20 -16.39 -28.66 26.27
N ALA A 21 -15.20 -28.76 26.87
CA ALA A 21 -14.33 -27.63 27.12
C ALA A 21 -14.11 -26.89 25.79
N ALA A 22 -14.73 -25.73 25.63
CA ALA A 22 -14.31 -24.77 24.64
C ALA A 22 -13.10 -24.06 25.23
N ASP A 23 -11.94 -24.33 24.64
CA ASP A 23 -10.69 -23.66 24.98
C ASP A 23 -10.89 -22.15 25.02
N ASP A 24 -10.41 -21.55 26.10
CA ASP A 24 -10.32 -20.11 26.30
C ASP A 24 -9.50 -19.47 25.16
N PRO A 25 -10.05 -18.53 24.36
CA PRO A 25 -9.32 -17.84 23.31
C PRO A 25 -8.26 -16.85 23.83
N SER A 26 -8.01 -16.79 25.15
CA SER A 26 -6.95 -15.96 25.76
C SER A 26 -5.54 -16.57 25.71
N ALA A 27 -5.40 -17.85 25.36
CA ALA A 27 -4.09 -18.48 25.13
C ALA A 27 -3.64 -18.28 23.68
N THR A 28 -3.12 -17.10 23.35
CA THR A 28 -2.40 -16.92 22.07
C THR A 28 -1.22 -17.89 22.05
N ALA A 29 -1.25 -18.86 21.11
CA ALA A 29 -0.10 -19.72 20.87
C ALA A 29 1.11 -18.82 20.55
N GLN A 30 2.23 -19.05 21.24
CA GLN A 30 3.44 -18.24 21.07
C GLN A 30 3.91 -18.30 19.60
N THR A 31 4.14 -17.13 18.99
CA THR A 31 4.72 -17.02 17.64
C THR A 31 6.06 -17.77 17.57
N LEU A 32 6.20 -18.63 16.57
CA LEU A 32 7.40 -19.44 16.36
C LEU A 32 8.45 -18.66 15.56
N VAL A 33 9.72 -18.76 15.98
CA VAL A 33 10.86 -18.18 15.26
C VAL A 33 11.38 -19.20 14.26
N VAL A 34 11.54 -18.77 13.00
CA VAL A 34 12.16 -19.56 11.93
C VAL A 34 13.39 -18.81 11.41
N ALA A 35 14.57 -19.39 11.62
CA ALA A 35 15.83 -18.85 11.13
C ALA A 35 15.97 -19.14 9.63
N HIS A 36 16.06 -18.10 8.80
CA HIS A 36 16.23 -18.25 7.35
C HIS A 36 17.56 -18.96 7.04
N ARG A 37 17.52 -20.18 6.50
CA ARG A 37 18.70 -21.04 6.31
C ARG A 37 19.54 -21.25 7.59
N GLY A 38 18.93 -21.06 8.76
CA GLY A 38 19.54 -21.09 10.09
C GLY A 38 20.20 -19.77 10.54
N LEU A 39 21.20 -19.85 11.42
CA LEU A 39 21.85 -18.71 12.07
C LEU A 39 22.90 -18.06 11.15
N LEU A 40 22.48 -17.44 10.04
CA LEU A 40 23.34 -16.89 8.97
C LEU A 40 24.48 -15.97 9.43
N LYS A 41 24.36 -15.35 10.61
CA LYS A 41 25.40 -14.48 11.19
C LYS A 41 26.44 -15.21 12.05
N HIS A 42 26.19 -16.47 12.39
CA HIS A 42 26.95 -17.21 13.40
C HIS A 42 27.52 -18.53 12.88
N SER A 43 26.88 -19.13 11.87
CA SER A 43 27.22 -20.44 11.31
C SER A 43 26.98 -20.49 9.80
N PRO A 44 27.74 -21.29 9.03
CA PRO A 44 27.51 -21.45 7.59
C PRO A 44 26.11 -21.95 7.29
N GLU A 45 25.44 -21.30 6.33
CA GLU A 45 24.07 -21.62 5.93
C GLU A 45 23.91 -23.09 5.52
N ASN A 46 22.73 -23.68 5.75
CA ASN A 46 22.40 -25.05 5.33
C ASN A 46 23.39 -26.16 5.79
N THR A 47 24.04 -26.03 6.94
CA THR A 47 24.94 -27.05 7.53
C THR A 47 24.36 -27.72 8.78
N LEU A 48 24.89 -28.88 9.19
CA LEU A 48 24.40 -29.58 10.39
C LEU A 48 24.71 -28.83 11.68
N SER A 49 25.90 -28.23 11.82
CA SER A 49 26.22 -27.41 13.00
C SER A 49 25.26 -26.24 13.16
N ASN A 50 24.93 -25.58 12.05
CA ASN A 50 23.97 -24.50 12.02
C ASN A 50 22.57 -24.93 12.49
N PHE A 51 22.05 -26.05 11.98
CA PHE A 51 20.74 -26.55 12.37
C PHE A 51 20.69 -27.07 13.81
N ARG A 52 21.76 -27.72 14.29
CA ARG A 52 21.88 -28.12 15.70
C ARG A 52 21.83 -26.89 16.62
N ALA A 53 22.61 -25.85 16.30
CA ALA A 53 22.61 -24.61 17.07
C ALA A 53 21.22 -23.94 17.11
N CYS A 54 20.46 -23.95 16.01
CA CYS A 54 19.07 -23.47 16.01
C CYS A 54 18.21 -24.24 17.02
N LEU A 55 18.24 -25.58 16.97
CA LEU A 55 17.40 -26.43 17.81
C LEU A 55 17.81 -26.38 19.29
N GLU A 56 19.10 -26.31 19.61
CA GLU A 56 19.60 -26.09 20.99
C GLU A 56 19.05 -24.79 21.60
N LEU A 57 18.81 -23.78 20.76
CA LEU A 57 18.20 -22.51 21.12
C LEU A 57 16.67 -22.49 21.02
N ARG A 58 16.04 -23.63 20.70
CA ARG A 58 14.59 -23.78 20.45
C ARG A 58 14.07 -22.87 19.33
N ILE A 59 14.91 -22.63 18.34
CA ILE A 59 14.60 -21.84 17.15
C ILE A 59 14.39 -22.82 16.00
N GLY A 60 13.24 -22.70 15.31
CA GLY A 60 13.02 -23.39 14.05
C GLY A 60 13.90 -22.83 12.95
N PHE A 61 14.01 -23.49 11.81
CA PHE A 61 14.83 -23.02 10.71
C PHE A 61 14.21 -23.35 9.37
N GLU A 62 14.62 -22.62 8.35
CA GLU A 62 14.37 -22.94 6.96
C GLU A 62 15.56 -23.73 6.39
N VAL A 63 15.27 -24.69 5.51
CA VAL A 63 16.27 -25.51 4.82
C VAL A 63 15.86 -25.69 3.36
N ASP A 64 16.83 -25.48 2.48
CA ASP A 64 16.66 -25.56 1.03
C ASP A 64 16.98 -26.98 0.55
N VAL A 65 16.07 -27.65 -0.17
CA VAL A 65 16.27 -29.05 -0.60
C VAL A 65 16.39 -29.15 -2.12
N ARG A 66 17.44 -29.85 -2.57
CA ARG A 66 17.75 -30.16 -3.98
C ARG A 66 18.05 -31.64 -4.16
N ARG A 67 18.13 -32.07 -5.43
CA ARG A 67 18.49 -33.44 -5.83
C ARG A 67 19.87 -33.46 -6.47
N SER A 68 20.74 -34.37 -6.03
CA SER A 68 22.04 -34.66 -6.64
C SER A 68 21.88 -35.45 -7.95
N LYS A 69 22.98 -35.63 -8.70
CA LYS A 69 23.02 -36.39 -9.95
C LYS A 69 22.53 -37.83 -9.81
N ASP A 70 22.89 -38.47 -8.70
CA ASP A 70 22.55 -39.85 -8.34
C ASP A 70 21.25 -39.96 -7.52
N GLY A 71 20.48 -38.88 -7.43
CA GLY A 71 19.10 -38.89 -6.91
C GLY A 71 18.95 -38.70 -5.41
N HIS A 72 20.03 -38.43 -4.68
CA HIS A 72 19.97 -38.14 -3.24
C HIS A 72 19.47 -36.72 -2.98
N LEU A 73 18.70 -36.56 -1.90
CA LEU A 73 18.25 -35.25 -1.43
C LEU A 73 19.36 -34.61 -0.58
N VAL A 74 19.80 -33.42 -0.99
CA VAL A 74 20.87 -32.64 -0.35
C VAL A 74 20.37 -31.24 -0.03
N CYS A 75 20.94 -30.63 1.02
CA CYS A 75 20.50 -29.32 1.48
C CYS A 75 21.49 -28.22 1.05
N VAL A 76 21.07 -27.40 0.08
CA VAL A 76 21.86 -26.28 -0.46
C VAL A 76 20.94 -25.33 -1.22
N HIS A 77 21.10 -24.03 -0.99
CA HIS A 77 20.23 -23.01 -1.57
C HIS A 77 20.43 -22.86 -3.08
N ASP A 78 21.66 -22.63 -3.50
CA ASP A 78 22.00 -22.26 -4.88
C ASP A 78 21.91 -23.48 -5.80
N ASP A 79 21.75 -23.24 -7.10
CA ASP A 79 21.78 -24.29 -8.12
C ASP A 79 23.19 -24.88 -8.32
N THR A 80 24.21 -24.13 -7.88
CA THR A 80 25.63 -24.48 -7.90
C THR A 80 26.22 -24.48 -6.49
N VAL A 81 27.35 -25.16 -6.30
CA VAL A 81 28.05 -25.24 -5.01
C VAL A 81 29.07 -24.10 -4.81
N ASP A 82 29.27 -23.26 -5.83
CA ASP A 82 30.38 -22.29 -5.95
C ASP A 82 30.45 -21.27 -4.81
N ARG A 83 29.30 -20.79 -4.31
CA ARG A 83 29.26 -19.72 -3.31
C ARG A 83 29.52 -20.21 -1.89
N THR A 84 28.99 -21.37 -1.54
CA THR A 84 28.94 -21.87 -0.15
C THR A 84 29.83 -23.08 0.08
N THR A 85 30.73 -23.38 -0.86
CA THR A 85 31.71 -24.44 -0.69
C THR A 85 33.05 -24.10 -1.33
N ASN A 86 34.03 -24.98 -1.19
CA ASN A 86 35.29 -24.95 -1.93
C ASN A 86 35.22 -25.63 -3.32
N GLY A 87 34.04 -26.09 -3.75
CA GLY A 87 33.81 -26.74 -5.04
C GLY A 87 33.27 -25.80 -6.11
N ARG A 88 33.01 -26.35 -7.30
CA ARG A 88 32.30 -25.67 -8.38
C ARG A 88 31.37 -26.61 -9.13
N GLY A 89 30.32 -26.06 -9.73
CA GLY A 89 29.42 -26.76 -10.63
C GLY A 89 28.01 -26.93 -10.08
N ALA A 90 27.11 -27.36 -10.96
CA ALA A 90 25.70 -27.56 -10.63
C ALA A 90 25.51 -28.73 -9.66
N VAL A 91 24.68 -28.55 -8.64
CA VAL A 91 24.34 -29.59 -7.66
C VAL A 91 23.75 -30.83 -8.34
N SER A 92 22.94 -30.63 -9.37
CA SER A 92 22.34 -31.71 -10.19
C SER A 92 23.34 -32.46 -11.07
N ALA A 93 24.57 -31.97 -11.20
CA ALA A 93 25.64 -32.59 -11.98
C ALA A 93 26.68 -33.33 -11.13
N LEU A 94 26.56 -33.29 -9.79
CA LEU A 94 27.48 -33.92 -8.85
C LEU A 94 26.78 -35.08 -8.11
N THR A 95 27.49 -36.18 -7.88
CA THR A 95 27.00 -37.30 -7.04
C THR A 95 27.04 -36.92 -5.56
N LEU A 96 26.33 -37.68 -4.71
CA LEU A 96 26.37 -37.45 -3.26
C LEU A 96 27.80 -37.54 -2.73
N ASP A 97 28.59 -38.52 -3.20
CA ASP A 97 29.99 -38.70 -2.80
C ASP A 97 30.87 -37.50 -3.19
N GLU A 98 30.62 -36.90 -4.36
CA GLU A 98 31.32 -35.69 -4.80
C GLU A 98 30.93 -34.49 -3.92
N LEU A 99 29.64 -34.30 -3.67
CA LEU A 99 29.11 -33.23 -2.82
C LEU A 99 29.63 -33.35 -1.37
N LYS A 100 29.73 -34.57 -0.83
CA LYS A 100 30.22 -34.85 0.53
C LYS A 100 31.72 -34.66 0.71
N ARG A 101 32.51 -34.52 -0.37
CA ARG A 101 33.93 -34.17 -0.29
C ARG A 101 34.15 -32.66 -0.15
N LEU A 102 33.16 -31.85 -0.49
CA LEU A 102 33.25 -30.40 -0.43
C LEU A 102 33.19 -29.91 1.00
N ASP A 103 33.95 -28.85 1.27
CA ASP A 103 33.91 -28.11 2.53
C ASP A 103 32.87 -27.00 2.41
N ALA A 104 31.82 -27.08 3.23
CA ALA A 104 30.71 -26.13 3.24
C ALA A 104 30.82 -25.07 4.36
N GLY A 105 31.96 -24.99 5.06
CA GLY A 105 32.10 -24.13 6.25
C GLY A 105 33.26 -23.12 6.20
N VAL A 106 34.37 -23.46 5.55
CA VAL A 106 35.58 -22.63 5.54
C VAL A 106 35.36 -21.25 4.90
N TRP A 107 34.44 -21.16 3.92
CA TRP A 107 34.06 -19.88 3.30
C TRP A 107 33.42 -18.91 4.29
N PHE A 108 32.79 -19.44 5.35
CA PHE A 108 32.17 -18.65 6.39
C PHE A 108 33.19 -18.26 7.46
N HIS A 109 33.93 -19.25 7.99
CA HIS A 109 35.02 -19.05 8.95
C HIS A 109 35.83 -20.34 9.11
N GLU A 110 37.14 -20.23 9.34
CA GLU A 110 38.06 -21.37 9.55
C GLU A 110 37.62 -22.36 10.65
N LYS A 111 36.86 -21.92 11.66
CA LYS A 111 36.38 -22.77 12.75
C LYS A 111 35.36 -23.83 12.30
N PHE A 112 34.75 -23.63 11.13
CA PHE A 112 33.81 -24.56 10.50
C PHE A 112 34.46 -25.39 9.39
N GLN A 113 35.79 -25.35 9.28
CA GLN A 113 36.50 -26.26 8.39
C GLN A 113 36.11 -27.71 8.72
N GLY A 114 35.78 -28.48 7.70
CA GLY A 114 35.29 -29.84 7.82
C GLY A 114 33.77 -29.98 7.70
N GLU A 115 33.01 -28.88 7.73
CA GLU A 115 31.56 -28.93 7.47
C GLU A 115 31.29 -29.47 6.06
N ARG A 116 30.19 -30.22 5.92
CA ARG A 116 29.79 -30.87 4.67
C ARG A 116 28.39 -30.42 4.27
N ILE A 117 28.10 -30.46 2.98
CA ILE A 117 26.72 -30.37 2.49
C ILE A 117 25.94 -31.53 3.13
N PRO A 118 24.87 -31.27 3.90
CA PRO A 118 24.11 -32.33 4.52
C PRO A 118 23.14 -32.97 3.54
N THR A 119 22.82 -34.24 3.77
CA THR A 119 21.66 -34.87 3.15
C THR A 119 20.41 -34.45 3.90
N PHE A 120 19.26 -34.51 3.23
CA PHE A 120 18.00 -34.24 3.89
C PHE A 120 17.73 -35.23 5.04
N ASP A 121 18.12 -36.51 4.90
CA ASP A 121 17.97 -37.51 5.99
C ASP A 121 18.81 -37.17 7.23
N GLU A 122 20.02 -36.63 7.05
CA GLU A 122 20.84 -36.16 8.17
C GLU A 122 20.20 -34.97 8.89
N VAL A 123 19.61 -34.03 8.14
CA VAL A 123 18.86 -32.90 8.74
C VAL A 123 17.65 -33.41 9.52
N LEU A 124 16.88 -34.36 8.95
CA LEU A 124 15.76 -34.99 9.65
C LEU A 124 16.19 -35.74 10.91
N ALA A 125 17.34 -36.40 10.89
CA ALA A 125 17.90 -37.05 12.08
C ALA A 125 18.27 -36.04 13.18
N VAL A 126 18.79 -34.86 12.80
CA VAL A 126 19.04 -33.76 13.75
C VAL A 126 17.72 -33.24 14.37
N ILE A 127 16.66 -33.12 13.57
CA ILE A 127 15.32 -32.70 14.02
C ILE A 127 14.71 -33.70 15.00
N ASP A 128 14.87 -35.01 14.73
CA ASP A 128 14.38 -36.10 15.58
C ASP A 128 15.09 -36.13 16.95
N GLN A 129 16.41 -35.94 16.96
CA GLN A 129 17.23 -35.93 18.19
C GLN A 129 16.83 -34.83 19.20
N HIS A 130 16.24 -33.72 18.74
CA HIS A 130 15.88 -32.58 19.59
C HIS A 130 14.43 -32.63 20.12
N GLY A 131 13.78 -33.80 20.12
CA GLY A 131 12.61 -34.08 20.96
C GLY A 131 11.30 -33.37 20.56
N ARG A 132 10.44 -33.04 21.54
CA ARG A 132 9.08 -32.47 21.33
C ARG A 132 9.00 -30.93 21.37
N ASP A 133 10.14 -30.24 21.30
CA ASP A 133 10.15 -28.77 21.33
C ASP A 133 9.28 -28.20 20.20
N PRO A 134 8.47 -27.16 20.47
CA PRO A 134 7.56 -26.58 19.49
C PRO A 134 8.35 -25.71 18.51
N VAL A 135 9.03 -26.34 17.56
CA VAL A 135 9.74 -25.67 16.45
C VAL A 135 9.01 -25.88 15.13
N LEU A 136 9.09 -24.88 14.25
CA LEU A 136 8.61 -24.95 12.87
C LEU A 136 9.80 -25.04 11.93
N ILE A 137 9.86 -26.09 11.11
CA ILE A 137 10.93 -26.26 10.13
C ILE A 137 10.35 -26.00 8.74
N ALA A 138 10.77 -24.91 8.10
CA ALA A 138 10.34 -24.59 6.75
C ALA A 138 11.22 -25.31 5.72
N ILE A 139 10.59 -26.06 4.81
CA ILE A 139 11.29 -26.79 3.76
C ILE A 139 11.09 -26.03 2.46
N ASP A 140 12.11 -25.32 1.98
CA ASP A 140 12.08 -24.67 0.66
C ASP A 140 12.45 -25.69 -0.43
N LEU A 141 11.45 -26.12 -1.19
CA LEU A 141 11.63 -27.05 -2.28
C LEU A 141 12.21 -26.32 -3.51
N LYS A 142 13.50 -26.52 -3.80
CA LYS A 142 14.19 -25.88 -4.93
C LYS A 142 14.11 -26.66 -6.25
N ALA A 143 13.57 -27.87 -6.22
CA ALA A 143 13.37 -28.73 -7.39
C ALA A 143 11.95 -29.32 -7.36
N SER A 144 11.41 -29.63 -8.54
CA SER A 144 10.25 -30.51 -8.66
C SER A 144 10.67 -31.98 -8.51
N ASP A 145 9.70 -32.86 -8.30
CA ASP A 145 9.88 -34.33 -8.25
C ASP A 145 10.68 -34.81 -7.03
N ILE A 146 10.76 -34.01 -5.98
CA ILE A 146 11.35 -34.36 -4.67
C ILE A 146 10.30 -34.48 -3.56
N GLU A 147 9.04 -34.15 -3.84
CA GLU A 147 7.96 -33.96 -2.88
C GLU A 147 7.68 -35.25 -2.10
N ALA A 148 7.46 -36.34 -2.83
CA ALA A 148 7.12 -37.64 -2.25
C ALA A 148 8.29 -38.19 -1.42
N ASP A 149 9.53 -37.97 -1.87
CA ASP A 149 10.72 -38.46 -1.19
C ASP A 149 10.96 -37.68 0.11
N CYS A 150 10.76 -36.35 0.10
CA CYS A 150 10.82 -35.53 1.31
C CYS A 150 9.77 -35.98 2.35
N VAL A 151 8.51 -36.17 1.93
CA VAL A 151 7.43 -36.59 2.83
C VAL A 151 7.68 -37.98 3.40
N LYS A 152 8.10 -38.95 2.57
CA LYS A 152 8.42 -40.31 3.03
C LYS A 152 9.57 -40.32 4.03
N ALA A 153 10.66 -39.60 3.76
CA ALA A 153 11.80 -39.52 4.66
C ALA A 153 11.39 -38.89 6.01
N ALA A 154 10.66 -37.77 5.98
CA ALA A 154 10.19 -37.11 7.19
C ALA A 154 9.20 -37.95 8.00
N LYS A 155 8.32 -38.71 7.32
CA LYS A 155 7.39 -39.64 7.95
C LYS A 155 8.10 -40.82 8.59
N ALA A 156 9.10 -41.39 7.92
CA ALA A 156 9.88 -42.51 8.44
C ALA A 156 10.62 -42.15 9.74
N LYS A 157 11.02 -40.88 9.90
CA LYS A 157 11.62 -40.33 11.13
C LYS A 157 10.61 -39.79 12.13
N GLY A 158 9.31 -39.80 11.82
CA GLY A 158 8.27 -39.27 12.72
C GLY A 158 8.25 -37.75 12.90
N VAL A 159 8.96 -36.98 12.06
CA VAL A 159 9.11 -35.51 12.20
C VAL A 159 8.25 -34.70 11.23
N LEU A 160 7.48 -35.35 10.34
CA LEU A 160 6.64 -34.68 9.33
C LEU A 160 5.73 -33.59 9.93
N GLY A 161 5.21 -33.81 11.13
CA GLY A 161 4.36 -32.86 11.85
C GLY A 161 5.05 -31.57 12.31
N LYS A 162 6.36 -31.41 12.11
CA LYS A 162 7.11 -30.16 12.34
C LYS A 162 7.39 -29.38 11.06
N LEU A 163 7.22 -30.02 9.90
CA LEU A 163 7.62 -29.45 8.63
C LEU A 163 6.52 -28.58 8.03
N LEU A 164 6.94 -27.51 7.35
CA LEU A 164 6.10 -26.66 6.52
C LEU A 164 6.74 -26.54 5.14
N PHE A 165 6.11 -27.10 4.11
CA PHE A 165 6.61 -27.04 2.75
C PHE A 165 6.28 -25.67 2.13
N ILE A 166 7.34 -24.96 1.71
CA ILE A 166 7.31 -23.63 1.12
C ILE A 166 8.17 -23.59 -0.15
N GLY A 167 8.30 -22.42 -0.76
CA GLY A 167 9.16 -22.20 -1.93
C GLY A 167 8.38 -21.90 -3.20
N ASN A 168 9.08 -21.47 -4.25
CA ASN A 168 8.46 -21.10 -5.54
C ASN A 168 7.80 -22.31 -6.23
N THR A 169 8.32 -23.51 -6.02
CA THR A 169 7.76 -24.75 -6.58
C THR A 169 6.36 -25.07 -6.03
N ILE A 170 6.03 -24.62 -4.81
CA ILE A 170 4.72 -24.79 -4.18
C ILE A 170 3.62 -24.02 -4.92
N ASP A 171 3.94 -23.04 -5.78
CA ASP A 171 2.93 -22.41 -6.63
C ASP A 171 2.31 -23.39 -7.63
N ASN A 172 3.04 -24.43 -8.03
CA ASN A 172 2.50 -25.50 -8.87
C ASN A 172 1.52 -26.38 -8.07
N HIS A 173 0.27 -26.47 -8.54
CA HIS A 173 -0.76 -27.29 -7.92
C HIS A 173 -0.39 -28.78 -7.87
N GLN A 174 0.33 -29.29 -8.87
CA GLN A 174 0.70 -30.70 -8.93
C GLN A 174 1.68 -31.06 -7.80
N VAL A 175 2.64 -30.18 -7.51
CA VAL A 175 3.59 -30.31 -6.39
C VAL A 175 2.83 -30.41 -5.05
N ARG A 176 1.90 -29.47 -4.80
CA ARG A 176 1.08 -29.48 -3.57
C ARG A 176 0.24 -30.75 -3.43
N ARG A 177 -0.41 -31.16 -4.53
CA ARG A 177 -1.20 -32.39 -4.55
C ARG A 177 -0.32 -33.60 -4.24
N LYS A 178 0.88 -33.69 -4.81
CA LYS A 178 1.80 -34.81 -4.59
C LYS A 178 2.25 -34.92 -3.13
N LEU A 179 2.51 -33.80 -2.47
CA LEU A 179 2.79 -33.77 -1.03
C LEU A 179 1.63 -34.39 -0.24
N LYS A 180 0.41 -33.91 -0.48
CA LYS A 180 -0.82 -34.35 0.21
C LYS A 180 -1.24 -35.79 -0.11
N GLU A 181 -1.02 -36.25 -1.33
CA GLU A 181 -1.26 -37.65 -1.74
C GLU A 181 -0.27 -38.61 -1.08
N THR A 182 0.97 -38.17 -0.86
CA THR A 182 1.98 -38.98 -0.18
C THR A 182 1.65 -39.10 1.32
N ASP A 183 1.24 -38.00 1.94
CA ASP A 183 0.64 -38.00 3.28
C ASP A 183 -0.25 -36.77 3.48
N ALA A 184 -1.51 -37.00 3.86
CA ALA A 184 -2.49 -35.92 4.02
C ALA A 184 -2.11 -34.90 5.12
N SER A 185 -1.26 -35.30 6.07
CA SER A 185 -0.78 -34.43 7.16
C SER A 185 0.37 -33.51 6.75
N ALA A 186 0.94 -33.66 5.56
CA ALA A 186 1.99 -32.78 5.04
C ALA A 186 1.48 -31.33 4.97
N ARG A 187 2.13 -30.41 5.69
CA ARG A 187 1.66 -29.01 5.78
C ARG A 187 2.25 -28.15 4.67
N VAL A 188 1.41 -27.38 3.99
CA VAL A 188 1.82 -26.58 2.83
C VAL A 188 1.45 -25.11 3.04
N ALA A 189 2.39 -24.20 2.71
CA ALA A 189 2.13 -22.77 2.64
C ALA A 189 2.50 -22.22 1.26
N ARG A 190 1.54 -21.56 0.61
CA ARG A 190 1.74 -20.87 -0.67
C ARG A 190 1.67 -19.37 -0.46
N LEU A 191 2.57 -18.63 -1.12
CA LEU A 191 2.58 -17.18 -1.08
C LEU A 191 1.21 -16.64 -1.49
N SER A 192 0.62 -15.84 -0.61
CA SER A 192 -0.68 -15.22 -0.77
C SER A 192 -0.51 -13.71 -0.76
N GLN A 193 -0.79 -13.08 -1.90
CA GLN A 193 -0.66 -11.64 -2.05
C GLN A 193 -1.79 -10.86 -1.36
N ASN A 194 -2.89 -11.54 -1.02
CA ASN A 194 -4.02 -10.97 -0.30
C ASN A 194 -4.76 -12.05 0.52
N LEU A 195 -5.67 -11.61 1.38
CA LEU A 195 -6.46 -12.48 2.25
C LEU A 195 -7.35 -13.47 1.46
N SER A 196 -7.95 -13.04 0.36
CA SER A 196 -8.82 -13.92 -0.45
C SER A 196 -8.07 -15.14 -0.98
N LEU A 197 -6.84 -14.96 -1.47
CA LEU A 197 -5.97 -16.04 -1.92
C LEU A 197 -5.54 -16.94 -0.76
N ALA A 198 -5.28 -16.35 0.41
CA ALA A 198 -4.94 -17.10 1.62
C ALA A 198 -6.09 -18.01 2.07
N LEU A 199 -7.33 -17.53 1.99
CA LEU A 199 -8.53 -18.26 2.42
C LEU A 199 -9.02 -19.27 1.39
N GLY A 200 -9.02 -18.94 0.09
CA GLY A 200 -9.75 -19.69 -0.94
C GLY A 200 -9.21 -21.08 -1.29
N ASN A 201 -7.94 -21.39 -0.98
CA ASN A 201 -7.32 -22.65 -1.41
C ASN A 201 -7.35 -23.71 -0.30
N LYS A 202 -8.12 -24.79 -0.50
CA LYS A 202 -8.34 -25.86 0.50
C LYS A 202 -7.10 -26.74 0.73
N ASP A 203 -6.14 -26.75 -0.20
CA ASP A 203 -4.94 -27.58 -0.10
C ASP A 203 -3.83 -26.93 0.76
N LEU A 204 -4.09 -25.72 1.28
CA LEU A 204 -3.14 -24.96 2.10
C LEU A 204 -3.51 -25.05 3.58
N ASP A 205 -2.55 -25.45 4.40
CA ASP A 205 -2.67 -25.49 5.85
C ASP A 205 -2.22 -24.17 6.49
N TRP A 206 -1.36 -23.42 5.78
CA TRP A 206 -0.83 -22.13 6.22
C TRP A 206 -0.98 -21.08 5.12
N ALA A 207 -1.33 -19.86 5.52
CA ALA A 207 -1.22 -18.67 4.71
C ALA A 207 0.22 -18.12 4.80
N TYR A 208 0.95 -18.11 3.69
CA TYR A 208 2.26 -17.47 3.61
C TYR A 208 2.08 -16.02 3.13
N LEU A 209 2.33 -15.05 4.01
CA LEU A 209 2.23 -13.61 3.75
C LEU A 209 3.62 -12.94 3.60
N ARG A 210 3.68 -11.85 2.81
CA ARG A 210 4.84 -10.95 2.68
C ARG A 210 4.62 -9.55 3.26
N PHE A 211 3.45 -9.34 3.86
CA PHE A 211 3.05 -8.10 4.51
C PHE A 211 2.62 -8.42 5.95
N VAL A 212 2.70 -7.42 6.83
CA VAL A 212 2.22 -7.55 8.22
C VAL A 212 0.70 -7.53 8.22
N PRO A 213 0.00 -8.62 8.60
CA PRO A 213 -1.45 -8.65 8.63
C PRO A 213 -2.01 -7.90 9.85
N THR A 214 -3.29 -7.56 9.77
CA THR A 214 -4.11 -7.08 10.89
C THR A 214 -4.60 -8.25 11.76
N ARG A 215 -5.05 -7.97 12.99
CA ARG A 215 -5.60 -9.02 13.89
C ARG A 215 -6.83 -9.68 13.30
N ASP A 216 -7.71 -8.90 12.67
CA ASP A 216 -8.91 -9.41 12.01
C ASP A 216 -8.58 -10.35 10.83
N GLU A 217 -7.51 -10.07 10.09
CA GLU A 217 -7.05 -10.94 8.99
C GLU A 217 -6.52 -12.27 9.51
N VAL A 218 -5.67 -12.23 10.54
CA VAL A 218 -5.18 -13.44 11.20
C VAL A 218 -6.34 -14.26 11.77
N ALA A 219 -7.28 -13.61 12.47
CA ALA A 219 -8.47 -14.27 13.02
C ALA A 219 -9.34 -14.94 11.94
N GLN A 220 -9.48 -14.31 10.76
CA GLN A 220 -10.18 -14.90 9.62
C GLN A 220 -9.46 -16.14 9.07
N ILE A 221 -8.12 -16.09 8.98
CA ILE A 221 -7.30 -17.24 8.55
C ILE A 221 -7.42 -18.39 9.56
N HIS A 222 -7.31 -18.10 10.86
CA HIS A 222 -7.49 -19.07 11.93
C HIS A 222 -8.88 -19.70 11.93
N LYS A 223 -9.94 -18.89 11.73
CA LYS A 223 -11.32 -19.38 11.61
C LYS A 223 -11.53 -20.31 10.41
N ALA A 224 -10.73 -20.16 9.35
CA ALA A 224 -10.72 -21.08 8.22
C ALA A 224 -9.90 -22.37 8.47
N GLY A 225 -9.40 -22.58 9.69
CA GLY A 225 -8.62 -23.76 10.07
C GLY A 225 -7.16 -23.72 9.61
N LYS A 226 -6.66 -22.54 9.21
CA LYS A 226 -5.30 -22.34 8.71
C LYS A 226 -4.46 -21.57 9.71
N ARG A 227 -3.14 -21.69 9.60
CA ARG A 227 -2.16 -20.89 10.37
C ARG A 227 -1.50 -19.81 9.50
N VAL A 228 -0.76 -18.88 10.09
CA VAL A 228 -0.14 -17.75 9.38
C VAL A 228 1.38 -17.79 9.48
N PHE A 229 2.05 -17.85 8.34
CA PHE A 229 3.50 -17.76 8.21
C PHE A 229 3.86 -16.46 7.49
N ILE A 230 4.76 -15.66 8.05
CA ILE A 230 5.24 -14.43 7.41
C ILE A 230 6.74 -14.54 7.13
N ALA A 231 7.12 -14.16 5.92
CA ALA A 231 8.50 -14.04 5.51
C ALA A 231 8.66 -12.97 4.43
N GLY A 232 9.87 -12.49 4.21
CA GLY A 232 10.19 -11.49 3.18
C GLY A 232 10.63 -10.15 3.75
N PRO A 233 10.74 -9.11 2.90
CA PRO A 233 11.43 -7.86 3.24
C PRO A 233 10.90 -7.15 4.49
N THR A 234 9.64 -7.35 4.84
CA THR A 234 8.98 -6.71 6.00
C THR A 234 9.40 -7.29 7.34
N VAL A 235 9.96 -8.50 7.37
CA VAL A 235 10.33 -9.20 8.63
C VAL A 235 11.72 -9.87 8.58
N VAL A 236 12.38 -9.89 7.42
CA VAL A 236 13.64 -10.61 7.26
C VAL A 236 14.83 -9.92 7.95
N GLY A 237 14.87 -8.58 7.93
CA GLY A 237 15.89 -7.77 8.61
C GLY A 237 15.55 -7.47 10.08
N ILE A 238 16.32 -6.58 10.74
CA ILE A 238 16.01 -6.09 12.11
C ILE A 238 14.82 -5.12 12.06
N GLU A 239 13.63 -5.68 11.91
CA GLU A 239 12.37 -4.95 11.72
C GLU A 239 11.51 -5.03 13.00
N ARG A 240 12.04 -4.56 14.13
CA ARG A 240 11.41 -4.73 15.46
C ARG A 240 9.96 -4.28 15.52
N ALA A 241 9.61 -3.17 14.87
CA ALA A 241 8.23 -2.69 14.81
C ALA A 241 7.31 -3.66 14.05
N ASN A 242 7.77 -4.20 12.92
CA ASN A 242 6.99 -5.17 12.13
C ASN A 242 6.90 -6.52 12.83
N TRP A 243 7.95 -6.98 13.52
CA TRP A 243 7.90 -8.17 14.36
C TRP A 243 6.86 -8.02 15.46
N GLN A 244 6.87 -6.89 16.19
CA GLN A 244 5.88 -6.60 17.23
C GLN A 244 4.47 -6.54 16.66
N ALA A 245 4.28 -5.91 15.50
CA ALA A 245 2.99 -5.86 14.84
C ALA A 245 2.50 -7.24 14.37
N ALA A 246 3.37 -8.08 13.81
CA ALA A 246 3.03 -9.45 13.43
C ALA A 246 2.67 -10.33 14.64
N MET A 247 3.43 -10.22 15.73
CA MET A 247 3.11 -10.90 16.99
C MET A 247 1.79 -10.41 17.57
N PHE A 248 1.55 -9.10 17.58
CA PHE A 248 0.29 -8.50 18.04
C PHE A 248 -0.90 -8.91 17.18
N ALA A 249 -0.69 -9.03 15.86
CA ALA A 249 -1.68 -9.56 14.93
C ALA A 249 -2.05 -11.03 15.22
N GLY A 250 -1.16 -11.79 15.87
CA GLY A 250 -1.34 -13.22 16.17
C GLY A 250 -0.71 -14.16 15.14
N VAL A 251 0.30 -13.70 14.40
CA VAL A 251 1.01 -14.53 13.41
C VAL A 251 1.68 -15.74 14.07
N ASP A 252 1.55 -16.92 13.46
CA ASP A 252 2.00 -18.19 14.04
C ASP A 252 3.50 -18.45 13.85
N GLY A 253 4.11 -17.96 12.77
CA GLY A 253 5.52 -18.16 12.47
C GLY A 253 6.14 -17.01 11.68
N ILE A 254 7.31 -16.54 12.11
CA ILE A 254 8.06 -15.45 11.46
C ILE A 254 9.41 -16.01 11.01
N LEU A 255 9.72 -15.87 9.71
CA LEU A 255 11.03 -16.19 9.15
C LEU A 255 11.90 -14.94 9.03
N THR A 256 13.13 -15.01 9.55
CA THR A 256 14.07 -13.87 9.60
C THR A 256 15.53 -14.29 9.54
N ASP A 257 16.41 -13.38 9.08
CA ASP A 257 17.87 -13.51 9.16
C ASP A 257 18.42 -13.18 10.56
N HIS A 258 17.56 -12.66 11.45
CA HIS A 258 17.87 -12.19 12.80
C HIS A 258 17.07 -12.94 13.89
N PRO A 259 17.14 -14.29 13.93
CA PRO A 259 16.28 -15.09 14.78
C PRO A 259 16.60 -14.94 16.28
N LEU A 260 17.84 -14.62 16.64
CA LEU A 260 18.21 -14.42 18.05
C LEU A 260 17.58 -13.15 18.60
N GLU A 261 17.66 -12.06 17.84
CA GLU A 261 17.06 -10.78 18.18
C GLU A 261 15.53 -10.88 18.28
N LEU A 262 14.88 -11.60 17.36
CA LEU A 262 13.45 -11.88 17.44
C LEU A 262 13.10 -12.76 18.65
N ALA A 263 13.91 -13.79 18.95
CA ALA A 263 13.70 -14.63 20.12
C ALA A 263 13.89 -13.86 21.44
N ASP A 264 14.79 -12.88 21.49
CA ASP A 264 14.91 -11.94 22.61
C ASP A 264 13.65 -11.09 22.77
N ASP A 265 13.10 -10.56 21.66
CA ASP A 265 11.88 -9.75 21.67
C ASP A 265 10.66 -10.55 22.13
N ILE A 266 10.51 -11.79 21.66
CA ILE A 266 9.47 -12.71 22.13
C ILE A 266 9.63 -13.00 23.62
N ARG A 267 10.86 -13.26 24.11
CA ARG A 267 11.10 -13.53 25.53
C ARG A 267 10.86 -12.32 26.40
N ALA A 268 11.20 -11.13 25.92
CA ALA A 268 10.88 -9.87 26.60
C ALA A 268 9.36 -9.65 26.65
N GLY A 269 8.67 -9.84 25.52
CA GLY A 269 7.22 -9.70 25.40
C GLY A 269 6.43 -10.73 26.21
N ALA A 270 6.88 -11.99 26.30
CA ALA A 270 6.25 -13.01 27.14
C ALA A 270 6.36 -12.70 28.64
N LYS A 271 7.33 -11.88 29.06
CA LYS A 271 7.54 -11.46 30.45
C LYS A 271 6.87 -10.12 30.78
N SER A 272 6.45 -9.33 29.78
CA SER A 272 5.86 -8.00 29.98
C SER A 272 4.52 -7.86 29.26
N VAL A 273 3.49 -7.38 29.97
CA VAL A 273 2.32 -6.80 29.27
C VAL A 273 2.84 -5.65 28.40
N LEU A 274 2.53 -5.67 27.09
CA LEU A 274 2.87 -4.56 26.18
C LEU A 274 2.57 -3.23 26.87
N SER A 275 3.53 -2.30 26.84
CA SER A 275 3.31 -0.99 27.43
C SER A 275 2.08 -0.33 26.78
N PRO A 276 1.32 0.49 27.51
CA PRO A 276 0.16 1.20 26.94
C PRO A 276 0.52 1.95 25.65
N ALA A 277 1.70 2.60 25.63
CA ALA A 277 2.23 3.28 24.45
C ALA A 277 2.48 2.33 23.27
N THR A 278 3.16 1.20 23.48
CA THR A 278 3.41 0.22 22.41
C THR A 278 2.09 -0.32 21.86
N ARG A 279 1.14 -0.66 22.74
CA ARG A 279 -0.19 -1.13 22.32
C ARG A 279 -0.94 -0.08 21.50
N ALA A 280 -0.99 1.17 21.97
CA ALA A 280 -1.67 2.25 21.27
C ALA A 280 -1.11 2.48 19.85
N ASN A 281 0.22 2.41 19.68
CA ASN A 281 0.85 2.52 18.37
C ASN A 281 0.46 1.35 17.45
N LEU A 282 0.52 0.11 17.95
CA LEU A 282 0.14 -1.06 17.16
C LEU A 282 -1.33 -1.04 16.73
N GLU A 283 -2.23 -0.64 17.63
CA GLU A 283 -3.65 -0.46 17.35
C GLU A 283 -3.88 0.65 16.31
N PHE A 284 -3.16 1.78 16.43
CA PHE A 284 -3.23 2.86 15.45
C PHE A 284 -2.75 2.40 14.07
N ASP A 285 -1.57 1.77 14.00
CA ASP A 285 -0.99 1.30 12.74
C ASP A 285 -1.91 0.30 12.04
N GLU A 286 -2.57 -0.58 12.81
CA GLU A 286 -3.59 -1.50 12.30
C GLU A 286 -4.76 -0.73 11.68
N ILE A 287 -5.30 0.28 12.37
CA ILE A 287 -6.39 1.12 11.84
C ILE A 287 -5.96 1.88 10.58
N ALA A 288 -4.77 2.48 10.58
CA ALA A 288 -4.25 3.25 9.45
C ALA A 288 -4.03 2.36 8.22
N ARG A 289 -3.38 1.20 8.38
CA ARG A 289 -3.18 0.22 7.29
C ARG A 289 -4.51 -0.26 6.72
N ARG A 290 -5.48 -0.54 7.59
CA ARG A 290 -6.82 -0.95 7.18
C ARG A 290 -7.53 0.14 6.39
N TYR A 291 -7.44 1.39 6.81
CA TYR A 291 -8.03 2.52 6.11
C TYR A 291 -7.46 2.67 4.69
N ILE A 292 -6.12 2.64 4.55
CA ILE A 292 -5.45 2.77 3.25
C ILE A 292 -5.87 1.65 2.29
N ARG A 293 -6.05 0.42 2.80
CA ARG A 293 -6.53 -0.71 1.99
C ARG A 293 -7.99 -0.58 1.60
N ASP A 294 -8.84 -0.09 2.51
CA ASP A 294 -10.29 -0.07 2.30
C ASP A 294 -10.76 1.19 1.56
N VAL A 295 -10.02 2.31 1.59
CA VAL A 295 -10.45 3.57 0.94
C VAL A 295 -10.57 3.52 -0.59
N PRO A 296 -9.74 2.78 -1.35
CA PRO A 296 -9.79 2.79 -2.82
C PRO A 296 -11.10 2.25 -3.39
N GLN A 297 -11.83 1.40 -2.64
CA GLN A 297 -13.12 0.84 -3.07
C GLN A 297 -14.20 1.92 -3.29
N TRP A 298 -14.07 3.09 -2.66
CA TRP A 298 -15.05 4.17 -2.76
C TRP A 298 -14.86 5.02 -4.01
N SER A 299 -13.66 5.02 -4.58
CA SER A 299 -13.38 5.66 -5.87
C SER A 299 -12.40 4.82 -6.68
N PRO A 300 -12.89 3.79 -7.40
CA PRO A 300 -12.08 3.00 -8.33
C PRO A 300 -11.28 3.83 -9.34
N ILE A 301 -11.86 4.93 -9.85
CA ILE A 301 -11.13 5.84 -10.77
C ILE A 301 -9.99 6.56 -10.02
N GLY A 302 -10.28 7.02 -8.80
CA GLY A 302 -9.28 7.62 -7.92
C GLY A 302 -8.16 6.63 -7.56
N ALA A 303 -8.49 5.37 -7.28
CA ALA A 303 -7.55 4.29 -7.01
C ALA A 303 -6.52 4.13 -8.14
N THR A 304 -7.00 4.03 -9.39
CA THR A 304 -6.11 3.97 -10.57
C THR A 304 -5.18 5.17 -10.64
N THR A 305 -5.67 6.37 -10.31
CA THR A 305 -4.87 7.61 -10.34
C THR A 305 -3.76 7.60 -9.27
N LEU A 306 -4.05 7.02 -8.11
CA LEU A 306 -3.10 6.82 -7.02
C LEU A 306 -2.12 5.66 -7.28
N GLY A 307 -2.36 4.85 -8.32
CA GLY A 307 -1.55 3.68 -8.66
C GLY A 307 -2.00 2.37 -7.99
N ASP A 308 -3.20 2.36 -7.38
CA ASP A 308 -3.86 1.13 -6.96
C ASP A 308 -4.73 0.59 -8.10
N HIS A 309 -4.30 -0.54 -8.66
CA HIS A 309 -4.88 -1.15 -9.84
C HIS A 309 -5.86 -2.29 -9.53
N LEU A 310 -6.23 -2.51 -8.26
CA LEU A 310 -7.14 -3.59 -7.86
C LEU A 310 -8.55 -3.43 -8.47
N TYR A 311 -8.97 -2.20 -8.72
CA TYR A 311 -10.31 -1.84 -9.20
C TYR A 311 -10.29 -1.18 -10.60
N ASP A 312 -9.26 -1.43 -11.40
CA ASP A 312 -9.10 -0.79 -12.72
C ASP A 312 -10.25 -1.06 -13.71
N HIS A 313 -10.99 -2.16 -13.50
CA HIS A 313 -12.15 -2.56 -14.30
C HIS A 313 -13.47 -1.90 -13.87
N GLU A 314 -13.48 -1.21 -12.73
CA GLU A 314 -14.66 -0.61 -12.12
C GLU A 314 -14.76 0.89 -12.35
N LEU A 315 -15.99 1.42 -12.24
CA LEU A 315 -16.28 2.84 -12.15
C LEU A 315 -16.93 3.14 -10.79
N ASP A 316 -16.76 4.37 -10.32
CA ASP A 316 -17.37 4.86 -9.09
C ASP A 316 -18.91 4.68 -9.10
N TYR A 317 -19.47 4.27 -7.97
CA TYR A 317 -20.91 4.31 -7.70
C TYR A 317 -21.20 5.58 -6.93
N ILE A 318 -22.12 6.41 -7.42
CA ILE A 318 -22.32 7.76 -6.86
C ILE A 318 -23.73 7.99 -6.32
N ASP A 319 -24.58 6.97 -6.32
CA ASP A 319 -25.96 7.05 -5.83
C ASP A 319 -26.07 7.33 -4.30
N GLU A 320 -27.29 7.58 -3.82
CA GLU A 320 -27.54 7.88 -2.41
C GLU A 320 -27.18 6.72 -1.48
N ALA A 321 -27.40 5.47 -1.91
CA ALA A 321 -27.10 4.30 -1.10
C ALA A 321 -25.58 4.17 -0.89
N MET A 322 -24.79 4.46 -1.91
CA MET A 322 -23.34 4.46 -1.84
C MET A 322 -22.82 5.59 -0.95
N ARG A 323 -23.35 6.81 -1.08
CA ARG A 323 -22.99 7.93 -0.19
C ARG A 323 -23.27 7.61 1.29
N LYS A 324 -24.39 6.94 1.59
CA LYS A 324 -24.69 6.47 2.97
C LYS A 324 -23.68 5.45 3.48
N ARG A 325 -23.22 4.54 2.62
CA ARG A 325 -22.18 3.55 2.97
C ARG A 325 -20.82 4.21 3.18
N GLU A 326 -20.42 5.12 2.30
CA GLU A 326 -19.19 5.91 2.42
C GLU A 326 -19.18 6.71 3.75
N ARG A 327 -20.30 7.38 4.05
CA ARG A 327 -20.48 8.10 5.31
C ARG A 327 -20.32 7.19 6.54
N ALA A 328 -21.01 6.05 6.55
CA ALA A 328 -20.92 5.08 7.65
C ALA A 328 -19.49 4.51 7.81
N PHE A 329 -18.79 4.32 6.69
CA PHE A 329 -17.38 3.93 6.67
C PHE A 329 -16.52 4.98 7.40
N HIS A 330 -16.61 6.26 7.02
CA HIS A 330 -15.83 7.34 7.65
C HIS A 330 -16.15 7.48 9.15
N GLU A 331 -17.43 7.38 9.55
CA GLU A 331 -17.84 7.39 10.96
C GLU A 331 -17.26 6.23 11.76
N SER A 332 -17.21 5.04 11.15
CA SER A 332 -16.64 3.86 11.81
C SER A 332 -15.15 4.04 12.12
N TYR A 333 -14.38 4.64 11.21
CA TYR A 333 -12.96 4.91 11.41
C TYR A 333 -12.71 6.01 12.43
N LEU A 334 -13.52 7.09 12.43
CA LEU A 334 -13.45 8.09 13.50
C LEU A 334 -13.76 7.50 14.87
N THR A 335 -14.69 6.55 14.95
CA THR A 335 -15.03 5.87 16.21
C THR A 335 -13.86 5.02 16.70
N LYS A 336 -13.21 4.28 15.81
CA LYS A 336 -11.99 3.52 16.11
C LYS A 336 -10.85 4.42 16.59
N LEU A 337 -10.61 5.54 15.92
CA LEU A 337 -9.58 6.51 16.31
C LEU A 337 -9.87 7.15 17.68
N LYS A 338 -11.13 7.44 18.01
CA LYS A 338 -11.50 7.98 19.33
C LYS A 338 -11.20 7.03 20.49
N ALA A 339 -11.10 5.72 20.22
CA ALA A 339 -10.75 4.74 21.25
C ALA A 339 -9.26 4.75 21.61
N ILE A 340 -8.42 5.37 20.78
CA ILE A 340 -6.97 5.48 21.01
C ILE A 340 -6.67 6.75 21.77
N ASP A 341 -5.94 6.63 22.88
CA ASP A 341 -5.36 7.78 23.57
C ASP A 341 -4.17 8.33 22.77
N ARG A 342 -4.39 9.47 22.11
CA ARG A 342 -3.38 10.14 21.29
C ARG A 342 -2.09 10.44 22.07
N GLN A 343 -2.15 10.66 23.39
CA GLN A 343 -0.95 10.97 24.18
C GLN A 343 -0.02 9.77 24.34
N GLN A 344 -0.53 8.55 24.11
CA GLN A 344 0.25 7.31 24.17
C GLN A 344 0.88 6.95 22.82
N LEU A 345 0.55 7.68 21.74
CA LEU A 345 1.13 7.47 20.42
C LEU A 345 2.53 8.08 20.33
N SER A 346 3.38 7.47 19.48
CA SER A 346 4.66 8.03 19.06
C SER A 346 4.44 9.39 18.38
N ARG A 347 5.49 10.21 18.26
CA ARG A 347 5.35 11.53 17.62
C ARG A 347 4.83 11.44 16.19
N ASP A 348 5.31 10.45 15.44
CA ASP A 348 4.90 10.21 14.05
C ASP A 348 3.42 9.79 14.00
N ASN A 349 3.01 8.83 14.84
CA ASN A 349 1.62 8.39 14.91
C ASN A 349 0.68 9.48 15.43
N GLN A 350 1.15 10.43 16.24
CA GLN A 350 0.35 11.61 16.63
C GLN A 350 0.07 12.55 15.45
N VAL A 351 0.97 12.61 14.47
CA VAL A 351 0.80 13.39 13.23
C VAL A 351 -0.17 12.64 12.32
N ASP A 352 0.07 11.35 12.07
CA ASP A 352 -0.79 10.54 11.21
C ASP A 352 -2.22 10.43 11.75
N TYR A 353 -2.37 10.28 13.08
CA TYR A 353 -3.66 10.34 13.75
C TYR A 353 -4.39 11.65 13.45
N GLN A 354 -3.68 12.78 13.50
CA GLN A 354 -4.26 14.09 13.25
C GLN A 354 -4.65 14.27 11.79
N LEU A 355 -3.79 13.84 10.86
CA LEU A 355 -4.05 13.88 9.42
C LEU A 355 -5.28 13.04 9.07
N LEU A 356 -5.31 11.77 9.50
CA LEU A 356 -6.44 10.87 9.24
C LEU A 356 -7.73 11.37 9.90
N THR A 357 -7.65 11.87 11.14
CA THR A 357 -8.82 12.46 11.80
C THR A 357 -9.35 13.68 11.05
N GLN A 358 -8.48 14.57 10.56
CA GLN A 358 -8.91 15.73 9.77
C GLN A 358 -9.51 15.32 8.44
N GLN A 359 -8.89 14.37 7.73
CA GLN A 359 -9.39 13.84 6.47
C GLN A 359 -10.81 13.27 6.64
N LEU A 360 -11.01 12.34 7.58
CA LEU A 360 -12.30 11.71 7.84
C LEU A 360 -13.40 12.72 8.22
N LYS A 361 -13.06 13.74 9.02
CA LYS A 361 -14.00 14.81 9.38
C LYS A 361 -14.33 15.70 8.18
N GLY A 362 -13.34 16.01 7.34
CA GLY A 362 -13.51 16.75 6.10
C GLY A 362 -14.39 16.01 5.11
N ASP A 363 -14.22 14.69 4.98
CA ASP A 363 -15.04 13.84 4.11
C ASP A 363 -16.49 13.76 4.59
N LEU A 364 -16.72 13.59 5.90
CA LEU A 364 -18.08 13.64 6.46
C LEU A 364 -18.72 15.02 6.25
N TRP A 365 -17.99 16.10 6.51
CA TRP A 365 -18.48 17.46 6.25
C TRP A 365 -18.77 17.69 4.76
N ARG A 366 -17.97 17.13 3.86
CA ARG A 366 -18.21 17.19 2.42
C ARG A 366 -19.50 16.48 2.03
N ILE A 367 -19.74 15.29 2.57
CA ILE A 367 -20.95 14.50 2.33
C ILE A 367 -22.19 15.18 2.92
N ASP A 368 -22.10 15.66 4.16
CA ASP A 368 -23.26 16.11 4.95
C ASP A 368 -23.61 17.58 4.72
N GLU A 369 -22.60 18.48 4.68
CA GLU A 369 -22.81 19.93 4.67
C GLU A 369 -22.44 20.59 3.34
N LEU A 370 -21.24 20.35 2.81
CA LEU A 370 -20.84 20.99 1.54
C LEU A 370 -21.70 20.46 0.38
N GLN A 371 -21.88 19.14 0.35
CA GLN A 371 -22.63 18.42 -0.67
C GLN A 371 -22.24 18.82 -2.09
N ASP A 372 -20.94 18.95 -2.36
CA ASP A 372 -20.42 19.31 -3.69
C ASP A 372 -20.83 18.29 -4.76
N TRP A 373 -21.06 17.05 -4.38
CA TRP A 373 -21.72 16.04 -5.20
C TRP A 373 -23.07 16.49 -5.79
N ALA A 374 -23.85 17.33 -5.10
CA ALA A 374 -25.18 17.75 -5.58
C ALA A 374 -25.14 18.93 -6.54
N TRP A 375 -24.08 19.74 -6.54
CA TRP A 375 -24.07 21.03 -7.23
C TRP A 375 -22.85 21.29 -8.11
N ASN A 376 -21.83 20.43 -8.07
CA ASN A 376 -20.63 20.59 -8.87
C ASN A 376 -20.52 19.54 -9.99
N PRO A 377 -21.08 19.81 -11.19
CA PRO A 377 -20.99 18.89 -12.32
C PRO A 377 -19.55 18.64 -12.80
N VAL A 378 -18.61 19.54 -12.47
CA VAL A 378 -17.19 19.42 -12.88
C VAL A 378 -16.49 18.23 -12.20
N LEU A 379 -16.97 17.79 -11.02
CA LEU A 379 -16.46 16.58 -10.37
C LEU A 379 -16.65 15.36 -11.28
N TYR A 380 -17.82 15.27 -11.93
CA TYR A 380 -18.18 14.13 -12.76
C TYR A 380 -17.47 14.16 -14.12
N THR A 381 -17.27 15.34 -14.73
CA THR A 381 -16.48 15.44 -15.97
C THR A 381 -15.01 15.07 -15.74
N GLN A 382 -14.45 15.40 -14.57
CA GLN A 382 -13.11 14.96 -14.17
C GLN A 382 -13.03 13.45 -13.99
N LEU A 383 -13.99 12.84 -13.28
CA LEU A 383 -14.05 11.38 -13.12
C LEU A 383 -14.18 10.67 -14.47
N THR A 384 -15.09 11.10 -15.34
CA THR A 384 -15.27 10.49 -16.67
C THR A 384 -14.02 10.62 -17.54
N GLY A 385 -13.32 11.75 -17.52
CA GLY A 385 -12.05 11.91 -18.23
C GLY A 385 -10.95 10.96 -17.69
N ASN A 386 -10.81 10.90 -16.36
CA ASN A 386 -9.80 10.07 -15.71
C ASN A 386 -10.09 8.57 -15.78
N ALA A 387 -11.36 8.18 -15.97
CA ALA A 387 -11.76 6.78 -16.10
C ALA A 387 -10.99 6.05 -17.22
N ILE A 388 -10.65 6.75 -18.31
CA ILE A 388 -9.88 6.20 -19.42
C ILE A 388 -8.44 6.70 -19.40
N TYR A 389 -8.24 8.01 -19.16
CA TYR A 389 -6.91 8.61 -19.17
C TYR A 389 -5.98 7.95 -18.15
N GLY A 390 -6.44 7.68 -16.92
CA GLY A 390 -5.62 7.06 -15.88
C GLY A 390 -5.08 5.68 -16.25
N LEU A 391 -5.83 4.91 -17.05
CA LEU A 391 -5.41 3.59 -17.54
C LEU A 391 -4.43 3.71 -18.72
N MET A 392 -4.62 4.70 -19.58
CA MET A 392 -3.84 4.80 -20.83
C MET A 392 -2.59 5.66 -20.73
N ALA A 393 -2.51 6.58 -19.76
CA ALA A 393 -1.40 7.53 -19.63
C ALA A 393 -0.11 6.92 -19.06
N ARG A 394 -0.18 5.77 -18.38
CA ARG A 394 0.97 5.11 -17.74
C ARG A 394 1.09 3.66 -18.18
N ASP A 395 2.33 3.19 -18.38
CA ASP A 395 2.65 1.82 -18.78
C ASP A 395 2.89 0.91 -17.56
N PHE A 396 1.88 0.78 -16.69
CA PHE A 396 1.96 -0.03 -15.46
C PHE A 396 1.64 -1.53 -15.68
N ALA A 397 1.02 -1.87 -16.80
CA ALA A 397 0.63 -3.23 -17.18
C ALA A 397 0.66 -3.40 -18.70
N PRO A 398 0.67 -4.65 -19.23
CA PRO A 398 0.53 -4.91 -20.66
C PRO A 398 -0.65 -4.13 -21.24
N VAL A 399 -0.47 -3.57 -22.44
CA VAL A 399 -1.47 -2.70 -23.07
C VAL A 399 -2.79 -3.44 -23.30
N GLU A 400 -2.75 -4.74 -23.53
CA GLU A 400 -3.91 -5.60 -23.68
C GLU A 400 -4.75 -5.62 -22.38
N THR A 401 -4.11 -5.79 -21.22
CA THR A 401 -4.78 -5.74 -19.92
C THR A 401 -5.43 -4.37 -19.68
N ARG A 402 -4.70 -3.29 -19.97
CA ARG A 402 -5.21 -1.92 -19.79
C ARG A 402 -6.39 -1.62 -20.71
N LEU A 403 -6.32 -2.06 -21.97
CA LEU A 403 -7.41 -1.92 -22.93
C LEU A 403 -8.65 -2.74 -22.55
N MET A 404 -8.49 -3.89 -21.90
CA MET A 404 -9.63 -4.66 -21.39
C MET A 404 -10.29 -3.97 -20.19
N ASN A 405 -9.50 -3.39 -19.27
CA ASN A 405 -10.04 -2.55 -18.19
C ASN A 405 -10.79 -1.32 -18.76
N VAL A 406 -10.29 -0.70 -19.83
CA VAL A 406 -11.01 0.34 -20.57
C VAL A 406 -12.34 -0.19 -21.11
N ALA A 407 -12.36 -1.37 -21.74
CA ALA A 407 -13.59 -1.97 -22.24
C ALA A 407 -14.65 -2.12 -21.13
N GLU A 408 -14.25 -2.66 -19.97
CA GLU A 408 -15.15 -2.84 -18.82
C GLU A 408 -15.67 -1.50 -18.27
N ARG A 409 -14.83 -0.46 -18.24
CA ARG A 409 -15.27 0.90 -17.87
C ARG A 409 -16.22 1.51 -18.89
N LEU A 410 -15.97 1.33 -20.19
CA LEU A 410 -16.87 1.82 -21.25
C LEU A 410 -18.25 1.14 -21.19
N GLU A 411 -18.31 -0.13 -20.80
CA GLU A 411 -19.58 -0.82 -20.58
C GLU A 411 -20.39 -0.21 -19.43
N LYS A 412 -19.72 0.23 -18.36
CA LYS A 412 -20.34 0.82 -17.16
C LYS A 412 -20.62 2.33 -17.28
N LEU A 413 -20.05 3.01 -18.28
CA LEU A 413 -20.14 4.46 -18.46
C LEU A 413 -21.59 4.97 -18.62
N PRO A 414 -22.49 4.33 -19.40
CA PRO A 414 -23.87 4.79 -19.52
C PRO A 414 -24.61 4.84 -18.17
N ARG A 415 -24.41 3.83 -17.31
CA ARG A 415 -24.96 3.81 -15.94
C ARG A 415 -24.41 4.96 -15.12
N PHE A 416 -23.09 5.17 -15.14
CA PHE A 416 -22.45 6.26 -14.40
C PHE A 416 -23.05 7.62 -14.78
N LEU A 417 -23.16 7.93 -16.08
CA LEU A 417 -23.70 9.19 -16.54
C LEU A 417 -25.19 9.35 -16.22
N ALA A 418 -25.96 8.27 -16.13
CA ALA A 418 -27.35 8.31 -15.67
C ALA A 418 -27.43 8.68 -14.18
N GLU A 419 -26.62 8.04 -13.33
CA GLU A 419 -26.52 8.38 -11.90
C GLU A 419 -26.10 9.84 -11.67
N VAL A 420 -25.25 10.41 -12.53
CA VAL A 420 -24.88 11.83 -12.48
C VAL A 420 -26.10 12.72 -12.65
N ARG A 421 -26.96 12.40 -13.63
CA ARG A 421 -28.19 13.17 -13.92
C ARG A 421 -29.18 13.12 -12.75
N GLU A 422 -29.25 12.00 -12.05
CA GLU A 422 -30.11 11.83 -10.86
C GLU A 422 -29.52 12.50 -9.61
N THR A 423 -28.19 12.57 -9.52
CA THR A 423 -27.48 13.08 -8.33
C THR A 423 -27.43 14.61 -8.28
N LEU A 424 -27.27 15.27 -9.43
CA LEU A 424 -27.18 16.72 -9.49
C LEU A 424 -28.55 17.37 -9.25
N ASP A 425 -28.58 18.41 -8.42
CA ASP A 425 -29.72 19.33 -8.28
C ASP A 425 -29.44 20.60 -9.11
N PRO A 426 -30.09 20.77 -10.29
CA PRO A 426 -29.83 21.89 -11.17
C PRO A 426 -29.98 23.26 -10.48
N LYS A 427 -30.90 23.41 -9.52
CA LYS A 427 -31.13 24.70 -8.85
C LYS A 427 -29.94 25.14 -8.02
N ARG A 428 -29.14 24.18 -7.52
CA ARG A 428 -27.94 24.45 -6.72
C ARG A 428 -26.68 24.62 -7.56
N VAL A 429 -26.70 24.22 -8.83
CA VAL A 429 -25.54 24.26 -9.71
C VAL A 429 -25.24 25.69 -10.16
N PRO A 430 -24.02 26.22 -9.97
CA PRO A 430 -23.63 27.51 -10.51
C PRO A 430 -23.58 27.48 -12.06
N PRO A 431 -24.10 28.50 -12.77
CA PRO A 431 -24.08 28.54 -14.25
C PRO A 431 -22.68 28.30 -14.84
N ILE A 432 -21.66 28.93 -14.27
CA ILE A 432 -20.27 28.78 -14.74
C ILE A 432 -19.74 27.34 -14.60
N HIS A 433 -20.24 26.55 -13.64
CA HIS A 433 -19.87 25.14 -13.50
C HIS A 433 -20.58 24.28 -14.55
N ALA A 434 -21.86 24.54 -14.83
CA ALA A 434 -22.58 23.88 -15.91
C ALA A 434 -21.95 24.18 -17.28
N GLU A 435 -21.62 25.44 -17.57
CA GLU A 435 -20.90 25.85 -18.80
C GLU A 435 -19.54 25.14 -18.93
N THR A 436 -18.82 24.99 -17.81
CA THR A 436 -17.54 24.28 -17.81
C THR A 436 -17.73 22.79 -18.08
N ALA A 437 -18.72 22.16 -17.46
CA ALA A 437 -19.04 20.75 -17.70
C ALA A 437 -19.42 20.50 -19.16
N ILE A 438 -20.23 21.37 -19.77
CA ILE A 438 -20.60 21.32 -21.20
C ILE A 438 -19.35 21.37 -22.10
N LYS A 439 -18.38 22.24 -21.78
CA LYS A 439 -17.13 22.36 -22.54
C LYS A 439 -16.23 21.13 -22.40
N GLN A 440 -16.30 20.43 -21.28
CA GLN A 440 -15.40 19.32 -20.95
C GLN A 440 -15.94 17.93 -21.31
N ASN A 441 -17.26 17.73 -21.25
CA ASN A 441 -17.87 16.40 -21.30
C ASN A 441 -17.46 15.58 -22.54
N ARG A 442 -17.45 16.19 -23.73
CA ARG A 442 -17.01 15.52 -24.98
C ARG A 442 -15.51 15.18 -25.02
N GLY A 443 -14.70 15.71 -24.11
CA GLY A 443 -13.25 15.45 -24.05
C GLY A 443 -12.91 13.97 -23.85
N VAL A 444 -13.80 13.19 -23.24
CA VAL A 444 -13.62 11.73 -23.10
C VAL A 444 -13.54 11.02 -24.45
N LEU A 445 -14.25 11.51 -25.48
CA LEU A 445 -14.21 10.94 -26.83
C LEU A 445 -12.83 11.17 -27.46
N SER A 446 -12.25 12.35 -27.27
CA SER A 446 -10.89 12.63 -27.73
C SER A 446 -9.84 11.73 -27.05
N ILE A 447 -10.04 11.36 -25.78
CA ILE A 447 -9.16 10.39 -25.10
C ILE A 447 -9.28 9.00 -25.76
N ILE A 448 -10.50 8.55 -26.08
CA ILE A 448 -10.72 7.28 -26.78
C ILE A 448 -10.02 7.32 -28.15
N ASP A 449 -10.21 8.39 -28.92
CA ASP A 449 -9.67 8.50 -30.27
C ASP A 449 -8.14 8.57 -30.29
N ASN A 450 -7.54 9.31 -29.35
CA ASN A 450 -6.09 9.54 -29.34
C ASN A 450 -5.30 8.48 -28.58
N MET A 451 -5.89 7.79 -27.60
CA MET A 451 -5.16 6.89 -26.71
C MET A 451 -5.60 5.43 -26.82
N VAL A 452 -6.89 5.17 -27.10
CA VAL A 452 -7.44 3.80 -27.16
C VAL A 452 -7.36 3.25 -28.57
N ARG A 453 -7.94 3.95 -29.55
CA ARG A 453 -8.01 3.48 -30.95
C ARG A 453 -6.65 3.12 -31.55
N PRO A 454 -5.56 3.91 -31.37
CA PRO A 454 -4.26 3.59 -31.97
C PRO A 454 -3.63 2.31 -31.41
N GLN A 455 -4.07 1.84 -30.24
CA GLN A 455 -3.53 0.67 -29.56
C GLN A 455 -4.35 -0.60 -29.83
N MET A 456 -5.54 -0.49 -30.46
CA MET A 456 -6.46 -1.61 -30.63
C MET A 456 -5.88 -2.77 -31.44
N SER A 457 -4.98 -2.49 -32.40
CA SER A 457 -4.34 -3.53 -33.22
C SER A 457 -3.49 -4.53 -32.42
N LYS A 458 -3.15 -4.20 -31.17
CA LYS A 458 -2.40 -5.07 -30.25
C LYS A 458 -3.26 -6.13 -29.56
N LEU A 459 -4.59 -5.98 -29.60
CA LEU A 459 -5.52 -6.95 -29.01
C LEU A 459 -5.75 -8.16 -29.94
N SER A 460 -6.21 -9.27 -29.38
CA SER A 460 -6.76 -10.40 -30.16
C SER A 460 -8.01 -9.96 -30.94
N GLU A 461 -8.33 -10.62 -32.06
CA GLU A 461 -9.51 -10.29 -32.87
C GLU A 461 -10.83 -10.31 -32.06
N ALA A 462 -10.96 -11.21 -31.09
CA ALA A 462 -12.11 -11.27 -30.20
C ALA A 462 -12.21 -10.01 -29.32
N ASN A 463 -11.11 -9.60 -28.71
CA ASN A 463 -11.06 -8.41 -27.85
C ASN A 463 -11.21 -7.11 -28.64
N GLN A 464 -10.63 -7.03 -29.85
CA GLN A 464 -10.83 -5.92 -30.77
C GLN A 464 -12.32 -5.72 -31.11
N ARG A 465 -13.02 -6.81 -31.46
CA ARG A 465 -14.46 -6.77 -31.76
C ARG A 465 -15.29 -6.35 -30.55
N SER A 466 -14.93 -6.81 -29.36
CA SER A 466 -15.62 -6.40 -28.12
C SER A 466 -15.52 -4.89 -27.91
N LEU A 467 -14.31 -4.34 -27.97
CA LEU A 467 -14.06 -2.91 -27.76
C LEU A 467 -14.67 -2.05 -28.88
N GLN A 468 -14.62 -2.50 -30.14
CA GLN A 468 -15.30 -1.84 -31.28
C GLN A 468 -16.82 -1.70 -31.08
N ARG A 469 -17.46 -2.65 -30.41
CA ARG A 469 -18.89 -2.59 -30.09
C ARG A 469 -19.20 -1.65 -28.92
N LEU A 470 -18.30 -1.53 -27.95
CA LEU A 470 -18.51 -0.73 -26.75
C LEU A 470 -18.31 0.78 -26.98
N ILE A 471 -17.35 1.16 -27.83
CA ILE A 471 -17.03 2.57 -28.08
C ILE A 471 -18.25 3.37 -28.59
N PRO A 472 -19.02 2.92 -29.61
CA PRO A 472 -20.20 3.65 -30.08
C PRO A 472 -21.26 3.83 -28.99
N ARG A 473 -21.50 2.80 -28.16
CA ARG A 473 -22.47 2.86 -27.05
C ARG A 473 -22.04 3.87 -25.97
N ALA A 474 -20.75 3.91 -25.67
CA ALA A 474 -20.20 4.92 -24.76
C ALA A 474 -20.31 6.32 -25.35
N ALA A 475 -20.06 6.49 -26.65
CA ALA A 475 -20.21 7.78 -27.33
C ALA A 475 -21.66 8.28 -27.32
N GLU A 476 -22.63 7.39 -27.56
CA GLU A 476 -24.06 7.71 -27.45
C GLU A 476 -24.44 8.20 -26.05
N ALA A 477 -23.96 7.52 -24.99
CA ALA A 477 -24.23 7.94 -23.62
C ALA A 477 -23.59 9.30 -23.27
N VAL A 478 -22.40 9.59 -23.80
CA VAL A 478 -21.73 10.90 -23.63
C VAL A 478 -22.53 12.00 -24.33
N GLU A 479 -23.05 11.75 -25.53
CA GLU A 479 -23.89 12.70 -26.25
C GLU A 479 -25.28 12.88 -25.62
N GLU A 480 -25.89 11.81 -25.10
CA GLU A 480 -27.11 11.91 -24.29
C GLU A 480 -26.86 12.81 -23.06
N HIS A 481 -25.77 12.57 -22.35
CA HIS A 481 -25.40 13.40 -21.20
C HIS A 481 -25.11 14.85 -21.60
N GLN A 482 -24.44 15.08 -22.73
CA GLN A 482 -24.20 16.42 -23.27
C GLN A 482 -25.52 17.16 -23.51
N GLN A 483 -26.49 16.51 -24.16
CA GLN A 483 -27.79 17.12 -24.42
C GLN A 483 -28.51 17.46 -23.13
N TRP A 484 -28.43 16.59 -22.12
CA TRP A 484 -28.98 16.89 -20.80
C TRP A 484 -28.27 18.07 -20.13
N LEU A 485 -26.94 18.17 -20.20
CA LEU A 485 -26.19 19.32 -19.67
C LEU A 485 -26.65 20.63 -20.32
N GLU A 486 -26.84 20.64 -21.64
CA GLU A 486 -27.22 21.82 -22.42
C GLU A 486 -28.71 22.19 -22.27
N LYS A 487 -29.61 21.21 -22.26
CA LYS A 487 -31.07 21.43 -22.32
C LYS A 487 -31.75 21.41 -20.96
N GLU A 488 -31.20 20.67 -20.00
CA GLU A 488 -31.80 20.49 -18.67
C GLU A 488 -30.98 21.16 -17.58
N LEU A 489 -29.66 20.90 -17.52
CA LEU A 489 -28.83 21.43 -16.43
C LEU A 489 -28.62 22.94 -16.53
N LEU A 490 -28.04 23.43 -17.62
CA LEU A 490 -27.64 24.84 -17.77
C LEU A 490 -28.83 25.81 -17.66
N PRO A 491 -29.99 25.58 -18.30
CA PRO A 491 -31.14 26.49 -18.18
C PRO A 491 -31.66 26.61 -16.75
N ASN A 492 -31.56 25.51 -15.99
CA ASN A 492 -32.01 25.40 -14.60
C ASN A 492 -30.89 25.69 -13.57
N ALA A 493 -29.66 25.94 -14.01
CA ALA A 493 -28.53 26.31 -13.16
C ALA A 493 -28.76 27.69 -12.52
N LYS A 494 -29.06 27.73 -11.22
CA LYS A 494 -29.33 28.97 -10.46
C LYS A 494 -28.46 29.11 -9.20
N GLY A 495 -27.49 28.21 -9.01
CA GLY A 495 -26.58 28.22 -7.88
C GLY A 495 -25.63 29.43 -7.88
N ASN A 496 -25.13 29.77 -6.69
CA ASN A 496 -24.07 30.76 -6.54
C ASN A 496 -22.75 30.03 -6.29
N PHE A 497 -21.74 30.28 -7.14
CA PHE A 497 -20.40 29.71 -6.95
C PHE A 497 -19.73 30.18 -5.66
N ARG A 498 -20.21 31.27 -5.06
CA ARG A 498 -19.78 31.74 -3.74
C ARG A 498 -20.49 30.92 -2.67
N ILE A 499 -19.78 29.95 -2.09
CA ILE A 499 -20.30 29.03 -1.06
C ILE A 499 -20.63 29.70 0.30
N GLY A 500 -20.33 30.99 0.45
CA GLY A 500 -20.58 31.75 1.68
C GLY A 500 -19.54 31.50 2.78
N ALA A 501 -19.53 32.38 3.78
CA ALA A 501 -18.49 32.38 4.82
C ALA A 501 -18.45 31.07 5.62
N LYS A 502 -19.61 30.55 6.06
CA LYS A 502 -19.67 29.33 6.87
C LYS A 502 -19.01 28.13 6.18
N LEU A 503 -19.40 27.83 4.94
CA LEU A 503 -18.83 26.70 4.20
C LEU A 503 -17.37 26.95 3.82
N PHE A 504 -17.01 28.20 3.49
CA PHE A 504 -15.63 28.56 3.18
C PHE A 504 -14.70 28.39 4.39
N ASP A 505 -15.10 28.86 5.57
CA ASP A 505 -14.30 28.76 6.79
C ASP A 505 -14.10 27.28 7.21
N ALA A 506 -15.14 26.44 7.06
CA ALA A 506 -15.01 25.00 7.28
C ALA A 506 -14.10 24.32 6.24
N LYS A 507 -14.26 24.63 4.95
CA LYS A 507 -13.41 24.12 3.88
C LYS A 507 -11.95 24.48 4.11
N LEU A 508 -11.69 25.73 4.49
CA LEU A 508 -10.35 26.26 4.77
C LEU A 508 -9.68 25.48 5.91
N ALA A 509 -10.41 25.22 7.00
CA ALA A 509 -9.91 24.46 8.13
C ALA A 509 -9.50 23.02 7.75
N TYR A 510 -10.33 22.32 6.97
CA TYR A 510 -10.02 20.95 6.51
C TYR A 510 -8.95 20.91 5.42
N SER A 511 -8.84 21.95 4.59
CA SER A 511 -7.88 21.97 3.47
C SER A 511 -6.48 22.38 3.89
N LEU A 512 -6.34 23.30 4.86
CA LEU A 512 -5.03 23.85 5.26
C LEU A 512 -4.51 23.29 6.57
N GLY A 513 -5.35 22.64 7.39
CA GLY A 513 -4.97 22.19 8.73
C GLY A 513 -4.52 23.33 9.66
N SER A 514 -4.91 24.58 9.35
CA SER A 514 -4.43 25.80 10.02
C SER A 514 -5.46 26.36 10.99
N GLY A 515 -4.98 26.98 12.07
CA GLY A 515 -5.81 27.75 13.01
C GLY A 515 -6.14 29.16 12.54
N LEU A 516 -5.64 29.59 11.38
CA LEU A 516 -5.89 30.93 10.85
C LEU A 516 -7.31 31.06 10.30
N SER A 517 -8.02 32.09 10.73
CA SER A 517 -9.33 32.43 10.18
C SER A 517 -9.20 33.13 8.83
N ARG A 518 -10.30 33.16 8.05
CA ARG A 518 -10.34 33.91 6.78
C ARG A 518 -9.99 35.41 6.96
N PRO A 519 -10.50 36.13 7.99
CA PRO A 519 -10.02 37.49 8.29
C PRO A 519 -8.51 37.55 8.54
N ASP A 520 -7.94 36.66 9.35
CA ASP A 520 -6.49 36.65 9.63
C ASP A 520 -5.67 36.49 8.34
N ILE A 521 -6.09 35.58 7.47
CA ILE A 521 -5.43 35.34 6.18
C ILE A 521 -5.52 36.59 5.30
N ARG A 522 -6.70 37.20 5.20
CA ARG A 522 -6.89 38.40 4.37
C ARG A 522 -6.02 39.55 4.88
N ASP A 523 -6.06 39.83 6.17
CA ASP A 523 -5.37 40.98 6.75
C ASP A 523 -3.85 40.83 6.61
N ARG A 524 -3.32 39.60 6.78
CA ARG A 524 -1.91 39.27 6.49
C ARG A 524 -1.58 39.43 5.00
N ALA A 525 -2.44 38.92 4.11
CA ALA A 525 -2.22 39.02 2.66
C ALA A 525 -2.22 40.48 2.17
N GLU A 526 -3.14 41.31 2.68
CA GLU A 526 -3.21 42.73 2.35
C GLU A 526 -2.01 43.52 2.90
N PHE A 527 -1.56 43.19 4.11
CA PHE A 527 -0.33 43.75 4.67
C PHE A 527 0.88 43.39 3.81
N GLU A 528 1.07 42.12 3.49
CA GLU A 528 2.19 41.65 2.67
C GLU A 528 2.15 42.24 1.25
N LEU A 529 0.96 42.37 0.63
CA LEU A 529 0.80 43.01 -0.66
C LEU A 529 1.32 44.46 -0.64
N ARG A 530 0.96 45.24 0.39
CA ARG A 530 1.45 46.62 0.53
C ARG A 530 2.96 46.66 0.78
N ARG A 531 3.46 45.81 1.69
CA ARG A 531 4.88 45.75 2.06
C ARG A 531 5.75 45.41 0.84
N VAL A 532 5.42 44.31 0.15
CA VAL A 532 6.16 43.84 -1.03
C VAL A 532 6.10 44.87 -2.16
N ARG A 533 4.94 45.48 -2.44
CA ARG A 533 4.86 46.53 -3.48
C ARG A 533 5.70 47.76 -3.15
N ALA A 534 5.75 48.17 -1.88
CA ALA A 534 6.60 49.28 -1.46
C ALA A 534 8.10 48.96 -1.64
N GLU A 535 8.51 47.75 -1.29
CA GLU A 535 9.88 47.27 -1.48
C GLU A 535 10.25 47.17 -2.96
N MET A 536 9.39 46.56 -3.78
CA MET A 536 9.55 46.50 -5.24
C MET A 536 9.72 47.90 -5.84
N TYR A 537 8.89 48.87 -5.41
CA TYR A 537 8.99 50.25 -5.89
C TYR A 537 10.31 50.91 -5.52
N SER A 538 10.75 50.74 -4.27
CA SER A 538 12.02 51.31 -3.78
C SER A 538 13.20 50.83 -4.63
N ILE A 539 13.26 49.52 -4.88
CA ILE A 539 14.29 48.89 -5.72
C ILE A 539 14.17 49.38 -7.16
N ALA A 540 12.97 49.33 -7.75
CA ALA A 540 12.71 49.73 -9.12
C ALA A 540 13.06 51.20 -9.38
N ARG A 541 12.70 52.10 -8.46
CA ARG A 541 13.09 53.51 -8.47
C ARG A 541 14.61 53.65 -8.46
N GLY A 542 15.31 52.92 -7.59
CA GLY A 542 16.77 52.92 -7.55
C GLY A 542 17.41 52.51 -8.87
N VAL A 543 16.92 51.41 -9.48
CA VAL A 543 17.39 50.93 -10.79
C VAL A 543 17.11 51.95 -11.89
N MET A 544 15.91 52.55 -11.90
CA MET A 544 15.51 53.51 -12.93
C MET A 544 16.31 54.80 -12.84
N LEU A 545 16.46 55.39 -11.65
CA LEU A 545 17.20 56.65 -11.46
C LEU A 545 18.72 56.46 -11.62
N LYS A 546 19.25 55.27 -11.33
CA LYS A 546 20.64 54.93 -11.66
C LYS A 546 20.86 54.86 -13.18
N ALA A 547 19.86 54.41 -13.94
CA ALA A 547 19.94 54.35 -15.41
C ALA A 547 19.74 55.73 -16.06
N ASP A 548 18.78 56.53 -15.58
CA ASP A 548 18.55 57.91 -16.02
C ASP A 548 18.02 58.79 -14.87
N PRO A 549 18.87 59.63 -14.26
CA PRO A 549 18.47 60.54 -13.19
C PRO A 549 17.40 61.57 -13.60
N LYS A 550 17.24 61.87 -14.89
CA LYS A 550 16.26 62.87 -15.38
C LYS A 550 14.82 62.38 -15.28
N ARG A 551 14.60 61.10 -15.04
CA ARG A 551 13.28 60.47 -14.86
C ARG A 551 12.77 60.52 -13.42
N ALA A 552 13.36 61.34 -12.55
CA ALA A 552 12.94 61.51 -11.15
C ALA A 552 11.46 61.87 -10.99
N ASN A 553 10.93 62.68 -11.91
CA ASN A 553 9.52 63.09 -11.98
C ASN A 553 8.57 61.93 -12.30
N GLU A 554 9.06 60.86 -12.94
CA GLU A 554 8.30 59.63 -13.20
C GLU A 554 8.35 58.65 -12.01
N ALA A 555 9.36 58.75 -11.13
CA ALA A 555 9.47 57.97 -9.90
C ALA A 555 9.63 58.86 -8.65
N PRO A 556 8.57 59.58 -8.25
CA PRO A 556 8.58 60.41 -7.05
C PRO A 556 8.72 59.56 -5.78
N GLU A 557 9.20 60.14 -4.68
CA GLU A 557 9.33 59.40 -3.40
C GLU A 557 7.98 58.90 -2.85
N LYS A 558 6.88 59.57 -3.22
CA LYS A 558 5.51 59.20 -2.88
C LYS A 558 4.69 59.01 -4.16
N PRO A 559 4.74 57.82 -4.78
CA PRO A 559 4.04 57.56 -6.03
C PRO A 559 2.53 57.38 -5.81
N SER A 560 1.73 57.71 -6.83
CA SER A 560 0.38 57.14 -6.97
C SER A 560 0.46 55.62 -7.24
N PRO A 561 -0.63 54.85 -7.06
CA PRO A 561 -0.65 53.43 -7.41
C PRO A 561 -0.24 53.14 -8.86
N GLU A 562 -0.63 53.99 -9.80
CA GLU A 562 -0.34 53.87 -11.23
C GLU A 562 1.15 54.15 -11.50
N GLN A 563 1.70 55.20 -10.89
CA GLN A 563 3.13 55.50 -10.97
C GLN A 563 3.96 54.39 -10.33
N GLN A 564 3.52 53.87 -9.19
CA GLN A 564 4.17 52.75 -8.51
C GLN A 564 4.22 51.53 -9.45
N GLN A 565 3.10 51.19 -10.08
CA GLN A 565 3.03 50.08 -11.03
C GLN A 565 3.91 50.31 -12.25
N ALA A 566 3.88 51.51 -12.85
CA ALA A 566 4.63 51.81 -14.06
C ALA A 566 6.15 51.70 -13.83
N VAL A 567 6.66 52.23 -12.71
CA VAL A 567 8.09 52.15 -12.37
C VAL A 567 8.51 50.71 -12.09
N ILE A 568 7.69 49.95 -11.36
CA ILE A 568 7.93 48.52 -11.11
C ILE A 568 7.98 47.76 -12.44
N THR A 569 7.01 47.96 -13.33
CA THR A 569 6.96 47.31 -14.64
C THR A 569 8.20 47.62 -15.47
N ALA A 570 8.61 48.89 -15.56
CA ALA A 570 9.80 49.29 -16.32
C ALA A 570 11.09 48.64 -15.78
N ALA A 571 11.22 48.49 -14.46
CA ALA A 571 12.36 47.80 -13.87
C ALA A 571 12.33 46.28 -14.15
N LEU A 572 11.15 45.65 -14.11
CA LEU A 572 10.99 44.24 -14.46
C LEU A 572 11.29 43.98 -15.93
N GLU A 573 10.85 44.84 -16.85
CA GLU A 573 11.18 44.73 -18.28
C GLU A 573 12.70 44.73 -18.52
N LYS A 574 13.44 45.56 -17.78
CA LYS A 574 14.90 45.54 -17.83
C LYS A 574 15.49 44.23 -17.30
N ALA A 575 14.95 43.70 -16.20
CA ALA A 575 15.39 42.41 -15.66
C ALA A 575 15.08 41.26 -16.62
N TYR A 576 13.94 41.29 -17.31
CA TYR A 576 13.54 40.27 -18.29
C TYR A 576 14.34 40.31 -19.59
N ALA A 577 15.12 41.37 -19.84
CA ALA A 577 16.03 41.42 -20.98
C ALA A 577 17.21 40.45 -20.82
N GLU A 578 17.55 40.05 -19.60
CA GLU A 578 18.64 39.13 -19.30
C GLU A 578 18.09 37.71 -19.09
N ILE A 579 17.69 37.06 -20.18
CA ILE A 579 17.24 35.66 -20.20
C ILE A 579 18.14 34.81 -21.11
N PRO A 580 18.32 33.50 -20.81
CA PRO A 580 19.05 32.61 -21.71
C PRO A 580 18.31 32.43 -23.03
N ASP A 581 19.05 32.16 -24.10
CA ASP A 581 18.48 31.77 -25.40
C ASP A 581 17.60 30.53 -25.26
N ARG A 582 16.63 30.38 -26.17
CA ARG A 582 15.68 29.24 -26.19
C ARG A 582 16.40 27.89 -26.05
N ASP A 583 17.51 27.72 -26.75
CA ASP A 583 18.27 26.47 -26.79
C ASP A 583 19.21 26.30 -25.57
N GLY A 584 19.38 27.34 -24.75
CA GLY A 584 20.24 27.36 -23.56
C GLY A 584 19.52 27.22 -22.21
N ILE A 585 18.18 27.20 -22.19
CA ILE A 585 17.38 27.19 -20.93
C ILE A 585 17.76 26.01 -20.02
N VAL A 586 17.95 24.81 -20.59
CA VAL A 586 18.25 23.59 -19.82
C VAL A 586 19.63 23.69 -19.15
N ASP A 587 20.64 24.16 -19.89
CA ASP A 587 21.99 24.28 -19.35
C ASP A 587 22.10 25.41 -18.33
N PHE A 588 21.40 26.52 -18.56
CA PHE A 588 21.25 27.58 -17.56
C PHE A 588 20.61 27.08 -16.26
N ALA A 589 19.55 26.25 -16.36
CA ALA A 589 18.89 25.66 -15.20
C ALA A 589 19.80 24.70 -14.42
N LYS A 590 20.56 23.84 -15.12
CA LYS A 590 21.55 22.94 -14.48
C LYS A 590 22.61 23.72 -13.72
N LYS A 591 23.19 24.73 -14.35
CA LYS A 591 24.19 25.60 -13.72
C LYS A 591 23.62 26.36 -12.53
N SER A 592 22.39 26.85 -12.63
CA SER A 592 21.70 27.54 -11.53
C SER A 592 21.45 26.61 -10.35
N LEU A 593 21.13 25.33 -10.60
CA LEU A 593 20.98 24.31 -9.56
C LEU A 593 22.32 24.03 -8.87
N GLU A 594 23.40 23.87 -9.62
CA GLU A 594 24.75 23.69 -9.07
C GLU A 594 25.14 24.86 -8.16
N MET A 595 25.03 26.09 -8.67
CA MET A 595 25.33 27.31 -7.91
C MET A 595 24.48 27.43 -6.63
N THR A 596 23.18 27.13 -6.72
CA THR A 596 22.28 27.19 -5.56
C THR A 596 22.62 26.10 -4.55
N THR A 597 22.96 24.90 -5.00
CA THR A 597 23.37 23.78 -4.14
C THR A 597 24.67 24.12 -3.40
N GLU A 598 25.67 24.64 -4.11
CA GLU A 598 26.92 25.10 -3.50
C GLU A 598 26.68 26.23 -2.51
N PHE A 599 25.82 27.19 -2.83
CA PHE A 599 25.45 28.27 -1.92
C PHE A 599 24.80 27.73 -0.64
N VAL A 600 23.82 26.83 -0.76
CA VAL A 600 23.13 26.21 0.38
C VAL A 600 24.13 25.46 1.27
N ARG A 601 25.04 24.66 0.68
CA ARG A 601 26.09 23.95 1.41
C ARG A 601 27.05 24.91 2.10
N LYS A 602 27.55 25.92 1.38
CA LYS A 602 28.50 26.91 1.91
C LYS A 602 27.92 27.76 3.03
N ARG A 603 26.60 28.00 3.00
CA ARG A 603 25.87 28.80 3.98
C ARG A 603 25.21 27.98 5.09
N ASP A 604 25.33 26.66 5.04
CA ASP A 604 24.78 25.74 6.03
C ASP A 604 23.28 25.98 6.30
N LEU A 605 22.49 26.14 5.22
CA LEU A 605 21.07 26.50 5.33
C LEU A 605 20.15 25.30 5.60
N VAL A 606 20.61 24.09 5.26
CA VAL A 606 19.90 22.83 5.48
C VAL A 606 20.94 21.80 5.91
N THR A 607 20.74 21.20 7.08
CA THR A 607 21.60 20.18 7.68
C THR A 607 21.12 18.78 7.40
#